data_AF-A0A931T7H3-F1
#
_entry.id   AF-A0A931T7H3-F1
#
_cell.length_a   1.000
_cell.length_b   1.000
_cell.length_c   1.000
_cell.angle_alpha   90.00
_cell.angle_beta   90.00
_cell.angle_gamma   90.00
#
_symmetry.space_group_name_H-M   'P 1'
#
loop_
_entity.id
_entity.type
_entity.pdbx_description
1 polymer ?
#
loop_
_entity_poly.entity_id
_entity_poly.type
_entity_poly.pdbx_seq_one_letter_code
_entity_poly.pdbx_strand_id
1 'polypeptide(L)'
;MTTLKALEIWTAQSVCDVGILLSFVSLLLHLGRPYFERILGRLTLRVAADLWWLAYVVLRDGTLLVAALCGLWCLNLDLMADIKIALPFVPLATVALVIALALKVFGNAEDLNRRYRGVVLWVALAAFLNMIGYVFVMEAPGPEYAVARQPFWQAMRALRSNANPDLAVATFYVTLLLIGGVTVFAIVRSFGLLRAIPSAERDDV
;
A
#
# COMPACT_ATOMS: atom_id res chain seq x y z
N MET A 1 1.82 16.25 -27.30
CA MET A 1 2.75 15.73 -26.26
C MET A 1 4.10 15.48 -26.90
N THR A 2 5.18 15.84 -26.21
CA THR A 2 6.53 15.42 -26.62
C THR A 2 6.73 13.95 -26.27
N THR A 3 7.62 13.26 -26.97
CA THR A 3 7.96 11.85 -26.71
C THR A 3 8.46 11.63 -25.28
N LEU A 4 9.21 12.60 -24.73
CA LEU A 4 9.69 12.59 -23.35
C LEU A 4 8.56 12.61 -22.32
N LYS A 5 7.57 13.50 -22.48
CA LYS A 5 6.45 13.59 -21.54
C LYS A 5 5.56 12.34 -21.59
N ALA A 6 5.41 11.74 -22.77
CA ALA A 6 4.68 10.47 -22.91
C ALA A 6 5.38 9.32 -22.17
N LEU A 7 6.73 9.25 -22.25
CA LEU A 7 7.51 8.26 -21.52
C LEU A 7 7.38 8.43 -20.00
N GLU A 8 7.47 9.68 -19.52
CA GLU A 8 7.27 10.01 -18.11
C GLU A 8 5.92 9.53 -17.57
N ILE A 9 4.83 9.85 -18.29
CA ILE A 9 3.47 9.42 -17.93
C ILE A 9 3.34 7.90 -17.91
N TRP A 10 3.90 7.23 -18.93
CA TRP A 10 3.86 5.77 -19.01
C TRP A 10 4.62 5.11 -17.86
N THR A 11 5.81 5.62 -17.53
CA THR A 11 6.60 5.11 -16.40
C THR A 11 5.88 5.35 -15.07
N ALA A 12 5.35 6.55 -14.85
CA ALA A 12 4.61 6.89 -13.63
C ALA A 12 3.35 6.03 -13.46
N GLN A 13 2.57 5.85 -14.52
CA GLN A 13 1.40 4.97 -14.53
C GLN A 13 1.81 3.52 -14.21
N SER A 14 2.88 3.03 -14.82
CA SER A 14 3.37 1.66 -14.59
C SER A 14 3.80 1.44 -13.13
N VAL A 15 4.45 2.43 -12.51
CA VAL A 15 4.81 2.37 -11.08
C VAL A 15 3.56 2.35 -10.19
N CYS A 16 2.54 3.16 -10.53
CA CYS A 16 1.25 3.14 -9.82
C CYS A 16 0.59 1.76 -9.90
N ASP A 17 0.53 1.18 -11.10
CA ASP A 17 -0.12 -0.11 -11.35
C ASP A 17 0.65 -1.25 -10.66
N VAL A 18 1.99 -1.20 -10.62
CA VAL A 18 2.83 -2.13 -9.84
C VAL A 18 2.55 -1.99 -8.35
N GLY A 19 2.43 -0.77 -7.81
CA GLY A 19 2.08 -0.56 -6.40
C GLY A 19 0.73 -1.17 -6.04
N ILE A 20 -0.26 -1.01 -6.91
CA ILE A 20 -1.58 -1.63 -6.80
C ILE A 20 -1.46 -3.16 -6.81
N LEU A 21 -0.74 -3.74 -7.78
CA LEU A 21 -0.52 -5.19 -7.86
C LEU A 21 0.14 -5.73 -6.59
N LEU A 22 1.18 -5.06 -6.11
CA LEU A 22 1.90 -5.46 -4.90
C LEU A 22 1.01 -5.42 -3.65
N SER A 23 -0.01 -4.55 -3.60
CA SER A 23 -0.99 -4.56 -2.50
C SER A 23 -1.80 -5.87 -2.45
N PHE A 24 -2.16 -6.43 -3.62
CA PHE A 24 -2.81 -7.74 -3.70
C PHE A 24 -1.87 -8.88 -3.35
N VAL A 25 -0.64 -8.84 -3.87
CA VAL A 25 0.38 -9.84 -3.52
C VAL A 25 0.63 -9.83 -2.02
N SER A 26 0.73 -8.65 -1.42
CA SER A 26 0.88 -8.51 0.03
C SER A 26 -0.31 -9.10 0.78
N LEU A 27 -1.55 -8.83 0.35
CA LEU A 27 -2.74 -9.45 0.95
C LEU A 27 -2.67 -10.98 0.88
N LEU A 28 -2.36 -11.55 -0.28
CA LEU A 28 -2.28 -13.00 -0.47
C LEU A 28 -1.20 -13.62 0.41
N LEU A 29 -0.04 -12.97 0.55
CA LEU A 29 1.03 -13.44 1.44
C LEU A 29 0.63 -13.36 2.92
N HIS A 30 -0.14 -12.34 3.32
CA HIS A 30 -0.69 -12.27 4.66
C HIS A 30 -1.72 -13.38 4.89
N LEU A 31 -2.68 -13.58 3.99
CA LEU A 31 -3.67 -14.67 4.11
C LEU A 31 -3.02 -16.07 4.06
N GLY A 32 -1.95 -16.21 3.29
CA GLY A 32 -1.22 -17.47 3.10
C GLY A 32 -0.39 -17.93 4.30
N ARG A 33 -0.25 -17.11 5.36
CA ARG A 33 0.60 -17.44 6.52
C ARG A 33 0.38 -18.87 7.09
N PRO A 34 -0.86 -19.34 7.35
CA PRO A 34 -1.07 -20.67 7.91
C PRO A 34 -0.63 -21.79 6.97
N TYR A 35 -0.63 -21.54 5.67
CA TYR A 35 -0.13 -22.50 4.67
C TYR A 35 1.40 -22.63 4.76
N PHE A 36 2.13 -21.51 4.88
CA PHE A 36 3.58 -21.53 5.06
C PHE A 36 3.99 -22.20 6.38
N GLU A 37 3.26 -21.97 7.47
CA GLU A 37 3.50 -22.63 8.76
C GLU A 37 3.32 -24.16 8.68
N ARG A 38 2.34 -24.65 7.91
CA ARG A 38 2.14 -26.10 7.69
C ARG A 38 3.27 -26.73 6.87
N ILE A 39 3.83 -26.01 5.90
CA ILE A 39 4.97 -26.49 5.11
C ILE A 39 6.21 -26.56 6.01
N LEU A 40 6.43 -25.54 6.83
CA LEU A 40 7.56 -25.49 7.76
C LEU A 40 7.61 -26.74 8.65
N GLY A 41 6.46 -27.19 9.17
CA GLY A 41 6.36 -28.41 9.97
C GLY A 41 6.66 -29.72 9.24
N ARG A 42 6.79 -29.71 7.91
CA ARG A 42 7.15 -30.89 7.09
C ARG A 42 8.62 -30.90 6.68
N LEU A 43 9.35 -29.80 6.88
CA LEU A 43 10.76 -29.73 6.52
C LEU A 43 11.60 -30.40 7.60
N THR A 44 12.31 -31.47 7.23
CA THR A 44 13.18 -32.22 8.15
C THR A 44 14.50 -31.51 8.43
N LEU A 45 14.95 -30.66 7.50
CA LEU A 45 16.22 -29.94 7.61
C LEU A 45 15.98 -28.52 8.17
N ARG A 46 16.53 -28.25 9.35
CA ARG A 46 16.33 -26.95 10.06
C ARG A 46 16.75 -25.75 9.21
N VAL A 47 17.89 -25.83 8.53
CA VAL A 47 18.39 -24.73 7.68
C VAL A 47 17.42 -24.42 6.55
N ALA A 48 16.79 -25.43 5.95
CA ALA A 48 15.80 -25.23 4.89
C ALA A 48 14.52 -24.59 5.44
N ALA A 49 14.09 -25.00 6.64
CA ALA A 49 12.95 -24.38 7.32
C ALA A 49 13.19 -22.90 7.63
N ASP A 50 14.36 -22.57 8.19
CA ASP A 50 14.72 -21.19 8.54
C ASP A 50 14.81 -20.30 7.28
N LEU A 51 15.45 -20.79 6.21
CA LEU A 51 15.55 -20.06 4.94
C LEU A 51 14.18 -19.84 4.29
N TRP A 52 13.31 -20.85 4.31
CA TRP A 52 11.96 -20.75 3.78
C TRP A 52 11.11 -19.74 4.56
N TRP A 53 11.20 -19.75 5.88
CA TRP A 53 10.51 -18.78 6.73
C TRP A 53 11.01 -17.36 6.48
N LEU A 54 12.33 -17.16 6.44
CA LEU A 54 12.93 -15.86 6.17
C LEU A 54 12.50 -15.33 4.80
N ALA A 55 12.56 -16.16 3.76
CA ALA A 55 12.12 -15.78 2.42
C ALA A 55 10.66 -15.34 2.40
N TYR A 56 9.77 -16.09 3.08
CA TYR A 56 8.37 -15.71 3.22
C TYR A 56 8.18 -14.37 3.94
N VAL A 57 8.87 -14.15 5.06
CA VAL A 57 8.77 -12.89 5.83
C VAL A 57 9.27 -11.71 4.99
N VAL A 58 10.43 -11.85 4.34
CA VAL A 58 10.99 -10.80 3.48
C VAL A 58 10.06 -10.48 2.31
N LEU A 59 9.48 -11.48 1.65
CA LEU A 59 8.52 -11.25 0.56
C LEU A 59 7.24 -10.59 1.07
N ARG A 60 6.66 -11.07 2.17
CA ARG A 60 5.42 -10.52 2.75
C ARG A 60 5.59 -9.05 3.18
N ASP A 61 6.73 -8.73 3.79
CA ASP A 61 6.98 -7.42 4.39
C ASP A 61 7.55 -6.46 3.36
N GLY A 62 8.43 -6.95 2.49
CA GLY A 62 8.97 -6.22 1.36
C GLY A 62 7.89 -5.80 0.36
N THR A 63 6.98 -6.71 -0.01
CA THR A 63 5.87 -6.35 -0.91
C THR A 63 4.95 -5.30 -0.31
N LEU A 64 4.66 -5.37 1.00
CA LEU A 64 3.86 -4.37 1.71
C LEU A 64 4.57 -3.00 1.70
N LEU A 65 5.87 -2.99 2.02
CA LEU A 65 6.68 -1.77 2.05
C LEU A 65 6.76 -1.12 0.67
N VAL A 66 7.09 -1.90 -0.36
CA VAL A 66 7.22 -1.38 -1.74
C VAL A 66 5.86 -0.88 -2.25
N ALA A 67 4.76 -1.59 -1.98
CA ALA A 67 3.41 -1.12 -2.33
C ALA A 67 3.10 0.25 -1.70
N ALA A 68 3.41 0.43 -0.41
CA ALA A 68 3.21 1.71 0.27
C ALA A 68 4.12 2.82 -0.28
N LEU A 69 5.39 2.52 -0.61
CA LEU A 69 6.31 3.49 -1.21
C LEU A 69 5.86 3.92 -2.60
N CYS A 70 5.41 2.99 -3.45
CA CYS A 70 4.82 3.31 -4.75
C CYS A 70 3.56 4.16 -4.59
N GLY A 71 2.70 3.83 -3.64
CA GLY A 71 1.51 4.64 -3.33
C GLY A 71 1.86 6.05 -2.87
N LEU A 72 2.83 6.20 -1.95
CA LEU A 72 3.32 7.50 -1.47
C LEU A 72 3.94 8.33 -2.59
N TRP A 73 4.69 7.68 -3.50
CA TRP A 73 5.22 8.34 -4.70
C TRP A 73 4.10 8.88 -5.59
N CYS A 74 3.02 8.12 -5.78
CA CYS A 74 1.87 8.54 -6.57
C CYS A 74 1.01 9.61 -5.90
N LEU A 75 1.14 9.80 -4.58
CA LEU A 75 0.49 10.88 -3.82
C LEU A 75 1.27 12.20 -4.00
N ASN A 76 1.33 12.66 -5.23
CA ASN A 76 1.89 13.95 -5.60
C ASN A 76 0.91 14.65 -6.55
N LEU A 77 0.60 15.93 -6.28
CA LEU A 77 -0.36 16.71 -7.06
C LEU A 77 -0.03 16.79 -8.55
N ASP A 78 1.24 16.90 -8.91
CA ASP A 78 1.71 16.98 -10.30
C ASP A 78 1.48 15.66 -11.02
N LEU A 79 1.89 14.55 -10.40
CA LEU A 79 1.62 13.20 -10.90
C LEU A 79 0.12 12.92 -11.00
N MET A 80 -0.68 13.32 -10.00
CA MET A 80 -2.13 13.13 -10.01
C MET A 80 -2.82 13.89 -11.15
N ALA A 81 -2.28 15.03 -11.59
CA ALA A 81 -2.79 15.74 -12.75
C ALA A 81 -2.47 15.02 -14.08
N ASP A 82 -1.30 14.39 -14.16
CA ASP A 82 -0.79 13.78 -15.40
C ASP A 82 -1.22 12.33 -15.62
N ILE A 83 -1.32 11.52 -14.56
CA ILE A 83 -1.67 10.09 -14.65
C ILE A 83 -3.12 9.84 -14.22
N LYS A 84 -3.68 8.69 -14.63
CA LYS A 84 -5.09 8.34 -14.39
C LYS A 84 -5.26 7.60 -13.05
N ILE A 85 -5.16 8.31 -11.93
CA ILE A 85 -5.37 7.72 -10.60
C ILE A 85 -6.87 7.69 -10.25
N ALA A 86 -7.32 6.61 -9.62
CA ALA A 86 -8.70 6.50 -9.13
C ALA A 86 -8.92 7.20 -7.79
N LEU A 87 -9.67 8.30 -7.82
CA LEU A 87 -10.03 9.08 -6.64
C LEU A 87 -11.36 8.59 -6.03
N PRO A 88 -11.52 8.58 -4.69
CA PRO A 88 -10.47 8.69 -3.68
C PRO A 88 -9.79 7.33 -3.37
N PHE A 89 -10.14 6.27 -4.11
CA PHE A 89 -9.84 4.89 -3.75
C PHE A 89 -8.35 4.56 -3.60
N VAL A 90 -7.53 4.83 -4.62
CA VAL A 90 -6.08 4.50 -4.61
C VAL A 90 -5.31 5.34 -3.58
N PRO A 91 -5.56 6.66 -3.46
CA PRO A 91 -5.03 7.46 -2.36
C PRO A 91 -5.38 6.92 -0.98
N LEU A 92 -6.65 6.56 -0.73
CA LEU A 92 -7.08 6.00 0.56
C LEU A 92 -6.51 4.59 0.82
N ALA A 93 -6.35 3.78 -0.23
CA ALA A 93 -5.65 2.51 -0.14
C ALA A 93 -4.20 2.69 0.33
N THR A 94 -3.52 3.72 -0.19
CA THR A 94 -2.16 4.08 0.25
C THR A 94 -2.13 4.40 1.75
N VAL A 95 -3.09 5.20 2.24
CA VAL A 95 -3.21 5.49 3.68
C VAL A 95 -3.38 4.20 4.48
N ALA A 96 -4.24 3.28 4.03
CA ALA A 96 -4.47 2.00 4.70
C ALA A 96 -3.20 1.11 4.71
N LEU A 97 -2.40 1.09 3.65
CA LEU A 97 -1.10 0.39 3.62
C LEU A 97 -0.10 0.99 4.61
N VAL A 98 -0.04 2.33 4.70
CA VAL A 98 0.84 3.03 5.64
C VAL A 98 0.42 2.76 7.09
N ILE A 99 -0.89 2.72 7.38
CA ILE A 99 -1.41 2.30 8.70
C ILE A 99 -1.04 0.85 8.99
N ALA A 100 -1.20 -0.06 8.03
CA ALA A 100 -0.83 -1.47 8.20
C ALA A 100 0.67 -1.62 8.53
N LEU A 101 1.53 -0.87 7.85
CA LEU A 101 2.97 -0.84 8.14
C LEU A 101 3.25 -0.30 9.54
N ALA A 102 2.65 0.82 9.94
CA ALA A 102 2.85 1.39 11.27
C ALA A 102 2.42 0.40 12.37
N LEU A 103 1.28 -0.26 12.21
CA LEU A 103 0.81 -1.29 13.15
C LEU A 103 1.76 -2.48 13.20
N LYS A 104 2.37 -2.85 12.08
CA LYS A 104 3.30 -3.97 12.01
C LYS A 104 4.62 -3.65 12.71
N VAL A 105 5.18 -2.47 12.45
CA VAL A 105 6.44 -2.00 13.03
C VAL A 105 6.33 -1.87 14.56
N PHE A 106 5.25 -1.28 15.07
CA PHE A 106 5.12 -1.00 16.50
C PHE A 106 4.29 -2.03 17.29
N GLY A 107 3.60 -2.93 16.60
CA GLY A 107 2.58 -3.79 17.20
C GLY A 107 3.05 -5.15 17.69
N ASN A 108 4.29 -5.58 17.50
CA ASN A 108 4.67 -6.99 17.67
C ASN A 108 3.64 -7.92 16.96
N ALA A 109 3.45 -7.67 15.66
CA ALA A 109 2.46 -8.38 14.84
C ALA A 109 3.01 -9.71 14.27
N GLU A 110 4.05 -10.25 14.90
CA GLU A 110 4.71 -11.49 14.47
C GLU A 110 3.90 -12.73 14.86
N ASP A 111 3.13 -12.70 15.94
CA ASP A 111 2.23 -13.80 16.34
C ASP A 111 0.84 -13.68 15.71
N LEU A 112 0.10 -14.79 15.62
CA LEU A 112 -1.32 -14.84 15.21
C LEU A 112 -2.28 -14.22 16.24
N ASN A 113 -1.93 -13.03 16.72
CA ASN A 113 -2.65 -12.29 17.75
C ASN A 113 -3.62 -11.27 17.13
N ARG A 114 -4.40 -10.60 17.99
CA ARG A 114 -5.35 -9.54 17.59
C ARG A 114 -4.69 -8.46 16.71
N ARG A 115 -3.41 -8.16 16.96
CA ARG A 115 -2.65 -7.15 16.21
C ARG A 115 -2.31 -7.59 14.79
N TYR A 116 -1.94 -8.86 14.59
CA TYR A 116 -1.79 -9.43 13.25
C TYR A 116 -3.10 -9.40 12.48
N ARG A 117 -4.22 -9.77 13.10
CA ARG A 117 -5.56 -9.65 12.47
C ARG A 117 -5.85 -8.21 12.05
N GLY A 118 -5.46 -7.23 12.86
CA GLY A 118 -5.55 -5.81 12.51
C GLY A 118 -4.74 -5.45 11.26
N VAL A 119 -3.47 -5.87 11.18
CA VAL A 119 -2.64 -5.66 9.99
C VAL A 119 -3.28 -6.28 8.75
N VAL A 120 -3.73 -7.54 8.84
CA VAL A 120 -4.40 -8.22 7.72
C VAL A 120 -5.64 -7.46 7.26
N LEU A 121 -6.44 -6.93 8.19
CA LEU A 121 -7.66 -6.18 7.87
C LEU A 121 -7.34 -4.87 7.11
N TRP A 122 -6.31 -4.14 7.54
CA TRP A 122 -5.87 -2.92 6.85
C TRP A 122 -5.27 -3.21 5.47
N VAL A 123 -4.47 -4.28 5.32
CA VAL A 123 -3.96 -4.71 4.02
C VAL A 123 -5.11 -5.15 3.11
N ALA A 124 -6.11 -5.87 3.64
CA ALA A 124 -7.29 -6.29 2.89
C ALA A 124 -8.13 -5.10 2.44
N LEU A 125 -8.34 -4.12 3.32
CA LEU A 125 -9.03 -2.87 2.98
C LEU A 125 -8.29 -2.11 1.88
N ALA A 126 -6.97 -1.99 1.98
CA ALA A 126 -6.15 -1.34 0.95
C ALA A 126 -6.28 -2.05 -0.41
N ALA A 127 -6.12 -3.37 -0.44
CA ALA A 127 -6.26 -4.16 -1.66
C ALA A 127 -7.67 -4.05 -2.26
N PHE A 128 -8.71 -4.05 -1.41
CA PHE A 128 -10.09 -3.88 -1.85
C PHE A 128 -10.34 -2.49 -2.48
N LEU A 129 -9.85 -1.42 -1.84
CA LEU A 129 -9.94 -0.07 -2.40
C LEU A 129 -9.19 0.05 -3.72
N ASN A 130 -7.97 -0.49 -3.78
CA ASN A 130 -7.19 -0.56 -5.01
C ASN A 130 -7.88 -1.37 -6.11
N MET A 131 -8.59 -2.45 -5.77
CA MET A 131 -9.38 -3.24 -6.73
C MET A 131 -10.49 -2.40 -7.35
N ILE A 132 -11.28 -1.73 -6.52
CA ILE A 132 -12.38 -0.89 -6.99
C ILE A 132 -11.84 0.24 -7.86
N GLY A 133 -10.81 0.94 -7.37
CA GLY A 133 -10.21 2.05 -8.08
C GLY A 133 -9.62 1.63 -9.43
N TYR A 134 -8.82 0.57 -9.44
CA TYR A 134 -8.19 0.08 -10.66
C TYR A 134 -9.21 -0.41 -11.69
N VAL A 135 -10.07 -1.37 -11.30
CA VAL A 135 -10.98 -2.05 -12.23
C VAL A 135 -12.07 -1.10 -12.75
N PHE A 136 -12.72 -0.33 -11.88
CA PHE A 136 -13.89 0.45 -12.28
C PHE A 136 -13.54 1.86 -12.75
N VAL A 137 -12.51 2.49 -12.17
CA VAL A 137 -12.18 3.90 -12.45
C VAL A 137 -11.02 3.99 -13.43
N MET A 138 -9.85 3.43 -13.12
CA MET A 138 -8.65 3.55 -13.97
C MET A 138 -8.81 2.81 -15.31
N GLU A 139 -9.45 1.64 -15.27
CA GLU A 139 -9.75 0.80 -16.44
C GLU A 139 -11.20 0.94 -16.95
N ALA A 140 -11.93 2.00 -16.52
CA ALA A 140 -13.24 2.32 -17.10
C ALA A 140 -13.16 2.33 -18.64
N PRO A 141 -14.13 1.73 -19.34
CA PRO A 141 -14.08 1.53 -20.79
C PRO A 141 -13.87 2.87 -21.48
N GLY A 142 -13.11 2.88 -22.58
CA GLY A 142 -12.82 4.05 -23.42
C GLY A 142 -13.97 4.44 -24.38
N PRO A 143 -13.91 5.62 -25.03
CA PRO A 143 -15.00 6.13 -25.88
C PRO A 143 -15.29 5.23 -27.10
N GLU A 144 -14.38 4.30 -27.40
CA GLU A 144 -14.49 3.28 -28.44
C GLU A 144 -15.60 2.25 -28.14
N TYR A 145 -15.97 2.08 -26.86
CA TYR A 145 -16.95 1.10 -26.44
C TYR A 145 -18.34 1.73 -26.26
N ALA A 146 -19.38 1.12 -26.82
CA ALA A 146 -20.77 1.58 -26.67
C ALA A 146 -21.20 1.68 -25.19
N VAL A 147 -20.72 0.74 -24.37
CA VAL A 147 -20.97 0.67 -22.92
C VAL A 147 -20.49 1.92 -22.18
N ALA A 148 -19.45 2.60 -22.68
CA ALA A 148 -18.93 3.81 -22.04
C ALA A 148 -19.92 4.99 -22.03
N ARG A 149 -20.98 4.94 -22.84
CA ARG A 149 -22.02 5.98 -22.86
C ARG A 149 -23.02 5.82 -21.70
N GLN A 150 -22.96 4.73 -20.94
CA GLN A 150 -23.84 4.52 -19.80
C GLN A 150 -23.47 5.47 -18.64
N PRO A 151 -24.46 5.98 -17.87
CA PRO A 151 -24.21 6.94 -16.78
C PRO A 151 -23.21 6.44 -15.72
N PHE A 152 -23.25 5.14 -15.42
CA PHE A 152 -22.32 4.52 -14.46
C PHE A 152 -20.85 4.71 -14.86
N TRP A 153 -20.50 4.41 -16.11
CA TRP A 153 -19.11 4.51 -16.59
C TRP A 153 -18.66 5.96 -16.76
N GLN A 154 -19.58 6.87 -17.07
CA GLN A 154 -19.30 8.31 -17.05
C GLN A 154 -18.96 8.79 -15.63
N ALA A 155 -19.73 8.34 -14.63
CA ALA A 155 -19.45 8.63 -13.23
C ALA A 155 -18.08 8.06 -12.80
N MET A 156 -17.77 6.82 -13.17
CA MET A 156 -16.45 6.22 -12.87
C MET A 156 -15.30 6.99 -13.52
N ARG A 157 -15.43 7.42 -14.79
CA ARG A 157 -14.39 8.24 -15.43
C ARG A 157 -14.23 9.61 -14.79
N ALA A 158 -15.31 10.21 -14.29
CA ALA A 158 -15.26 11.49 -13.59
C ALA A 158 -14.51 11.42 -12.24
N LEU A 159 -14.26 10.22 -11.74
CA LEU A 159 -13.43 9.96 -10.55
C LEU A 159 -11.94 9.78 -10.87
N ARG A 160 -11.52 9.90 -12.14
CA ARG A 160 -10.10 9.90 -12.50
C ARG A 160 -9.47 11.24 -12.14
N SER A 161 -8.27 11.22 -11.61
CA SER A 161 -7.54 12.42 -11.19
C SER A 161 -7.28 13.40 -12.32
N ASN A 162 -6.90 12.90 -13.50
CA ASN A 162 -6.69 13.72 -14.69
C ASN A 162 -7.99 14.28 -15.32
N ALA A 163 -9.15 13.73 -14.95
CA ALA A 163 -10.46 14.20 -15.42
C ALA A 163 -11.12 15.18 -14.44
N ASN A 164 -10.73 15.15 -13.16
CA ASN A 164 -11.31 15.97 -12.10
C ASN A 164 -10.21 16.48 -11.15
N PRO A 165 -9.53 17.58 -11.52
CA PRO A 165 -8.43 18.13 -10.73
C PRO A 165 -8.88 18.66 -9.37
N ASP A 166 -10.10 19.19 -9.25
CA ASP A 166 -10.63 19.69 -7.98
C ASP A 166 -10.78 18.56 -6.94
N LEU A 167 -11.31 17.41 -7.38
CA LEU A 167 -11.39 16.22 -6.53
C LEU A 167 -9.99 15.67 -6.21
N ALA A 168 -9.03 15.78 -7.14
CA ALA A 168 -7.65 15.36 -6.92
C ALA A 168 -7.00 16.16 -5.78
N VAL A 169 -7.16 17.49 -5.81
CA VAL A 169 -6.67 18.40 -4.76
C VAL A 169 -7.32 18.09 -3.42
N ALA A 170 -8.65 17.95 -3.38
CA ALA A 170 -9.37 17.61 -2.15
C ALA A 170 -8.90 16.26 -1.57
N THR A 171 -8.78 15.24 -2.42
CA THR A 171 -8.31 13.92 -2.02
C THR A 171 -6.88 13.98 -1.50
N PHE A 172 -6.00 14.71 -2.18
CA PHE A 172 -4.60 14.89 -1.77
C PHE A 172 -4.50 15.48 -0.37
N TYR A 173 -5.24 16.55 -0.04
CA TYR A 173 -5.17 17.14 1.29
C TYR A 173 -5.73 16.22 2.38
N VAL A 174 -6.81 15.49 2.09
CA VAL A 174 -7.37 14.52 3.04
C VAL A 174 -6.37 13.40 3.31
N THR A 175 -5.76 12.82 2.28
CA THR A 175 -4.78 11.74 2.47
C THR A 175 -3.48 12.23 3.10
N LEU A 176 -3.03 13.44 2.78
CA LEU A 176 -1.89 14.08 3.41
C LEU A 176 -2.11 14.26 4.91
N LEU A 177 -3.30 14.72 5.32
CA LEU A 177 -3.65 14.87 6.73
C LEU A 177 -3.64 13.52 7.45
N LEU A 178 -4.22 12.48 6.84
CA LEU A 178 -4.25 11.13 7.43
C LEU A 178 -2.83 10.53 7.56
N ILE A 179 -2.02 10.63 6.51
CA ILE A 179 -0.62 10.16 6.54
C ILE A 179 0.17 10.96 7.57
N GLY A 180 0.01 12.28 7.61
CA GLY A 180 0.64 13.14 8.62
C GLY A 180 0.30 12.69 10.04
N GLY A 181 -0.95 12.31 10.31
CA GLY A 181 -1.35 11.72 11.58
C GLY A 181 -0.62 10.41 11.90
N VAL A 182 -0.48 9.51 10.93
CA VAL A 182 0.27 8.26 11.10
C VAL A 182 1.76 8.51 11.30
N THR A 183 2.34 9.49 10.60
CA THR A 183 3.74 9.90 10.75
C THR A 183 4.00 10.45 12.16
N VAL A 184 3.13 11.33 12.67
CA VAL A 184 3.23 11.83 14.05
C VAL A 184 3.16 10.68 15.05
N PHE A 185 2.20 9.75 14.87
CA PHE A 185 2.11 8.54 15.70
C PHE A 185 3.41 7.73 15.68
N ALA A 186 3.97 7.49 14.49
CA ALA A 186 5.21 6.73 14.33
C ALA A 186 6.40 7.42 15.02
N ILE A 187 6.53 8.73 14.86
CA ILE A 187 7.59 9.53 15.51
C ILE A 187 7.49 9.42 17.03
N VAL A 188 6.30 9.64 17.61
CA VAL A 188 6.09 9.57 19.06
C VAL A 188 6.42 8.17 19.60
N ARG A 189 6.01 7.12 18.91
CA ARG A 189 6.32 5.73 19.30
C ARG A 189 7.80 5.42 19.21
N SER A 190 8.48 5.83 18.15
CA SER A 190 9.93 5.65 17.99
C SER A 190 10.72 6.33 19.10
N PHE A 191 10.37 7.57 19.47
CA PHE A 191 11.02 8.25 20.61
C PHE A 191 10.77 7.54 21.94
N GLY A 192 9.57 6.99 22.14
CA GLY A 192 9.27 6.18 23.33
C GLY A 192 10.16 4.95 23.44
N LEU A 193 10.43 4.27 22.31
CA LEU A 193 11.31 3.10 22.26
C LEU A 193 12.78 3.47 22.54
N LEU A 194 13.27 4.57 21.95
CA LEU A 194 14.64 5.04 22.16
C LEU A 194 14.90 5.45 23.62
N ARG A 195 13.92 6.06 24.29
CA ARG A 195 14.02 6.43 25.71
C ARG A 195 13.98 5.23 26.65
N ALA A 196 13.41 4.11 26.22
CA ALA A 196 13.29 2.90 27.01
C ALA A 196 14.57 2.06 27.03
N ILE A 197 15.59 2.40 26.24
CA ILE A 197 16.93 1.82 26.32
C ILE A 197 17.60 2.42 27.57
N PRO A 198 17.69 1.67 28.69
CA PRO A 198 18.33 2.19 29.88
C PRO A 198 19.84 2.29 29.63
N SER A 199 20.47 3.22 30.34
CA SER A 199 21.92 3.45 30.48
C SER A 199 22.69 2.24 31.05
N ALA A 200 22.47 1.03 30.54
CA ALA A 200 23.11 -0.20 30.98
C ALA A 200 24.56 -0.35 30.48
N GLU A 201 25.08 0.64 29.75
CA GLU A 201 26.42 0.64 29.18
C GLU A 201 27.28 1.81 29.69
N ARG A 202 26.82 2.54 30.73
CA ARG A 202 27.50 3.73 31.25
C ARG A 202 28.30 3.52 32.54
N ASP A 203 28.25 2.34 33.14
CA ASP A 203 28.93 2.01 34.40
C ASP A 203 30.11 1.01 34.23
N ASP A 204 30.46 0.60 33.00
CA ASP A 204 31.56 -0.35 32.71
C ASP A 204 32.78 0.30 32.02
N VAL A 205 33.06 1.59 32.27
CA VAL A 205 34.32 2.27 31.87
C VAL A 205 35.06 2.81 33.07
#